data_AF-A0A817Q1B6-F1
#
_entry.id   AF-A0A817Q1B6-F1
#
_cell.length_a   1.000
_cell.length_b   1.000
_cell.length_c   1.000
_cell.angle_alpha   90.00
_cell.angle_beta   90.00
_cell.angle_gamma   90.00
#
_symmetry.space_group_name_H-M   'P 1'
#
loop_
_entity.id
_entity.type
_entity.pdbx_description
1 polymer ?
#
loop_
_entity_poly.entity_id
_entity_poly.type
_entity_poly.pdbx_seq_one_letter_code
_entity_poly.pdbx_strand_id
1 'polypeptide(L)'
;MAKFGSPVVVRRKLQVEFGKNAPTEVCIKATFDRFCATGSIEDREHPGTQSKITEEKIDEVRDVIQDEPQSSVRAVATACSIPPTTAHRIMREYLLLKPFKIQFVQQLYEEDLQDRVDRCKTLMPMLQDKTIQENIFLFDEATFYLHGLVKKHNVRY
;
A
#
# COMPACT_ATOMS: atom_id res chain seq x y z
N MET A 1 23.03 12.52 -44.97
CA MET A 1 22.65 12.85 -43.58
C MET A 1 22.03 14.23 -43.55
N ALA A 2 20.81 14.37 -43.04
CA ALA A 2 20.15 15.67 -42.90
C ALA A 2 20.97 16.54 -41.93
N LYS A 3 21.54 17.64 -42.42
CA LYS A 3 22.30 18.58 -41.59
C LYS A 3 21.31 19.43 -40.81
N PHE A 4 21.42 19.44 -39.48
CA PHE A 4 20.72 20.42 -38.65
C PHE A 4 21.30 21.80 -38.97
N GLY A 5 20.55 22.57 -39.78
CA GLY A 5 21.03 23.86 -40.27
C GLY A 5 21.02 24.93 -39.18
N SER A 6 19.82 25.31 -38.72
CA SER A 6 19.63 26.33 -37.68
C SER A 6 18.32 26.09 -36.91
N PRO A 7 18.31 26.27 -35.58
CA PRO A 7 17.09 26.16 -34.76
C PRO A 7 15.94 27.08 -35.25
N VAL A 8 16.27 28.24 -35.82
CA VAL A 8 15.30 29.22 -36.33
C VAL A 8 14.51 28.67 -37.53
N VAL A 9 15.21 27.96 -38.43
CA VAL A 9 14.59 27.37 -39.63
C VAL A 9 13.66 26.23 -39.24
N VAL A 10 14.08 25.41 -38.28
CA VAL A 10 13.28 24.31 -37.73
C VAL A 10 12.04 24.86 -37.02
N ARG A 11 12.21 25.91 -36.19
CA ARG A 11 11.09 26.58 -35.52
C ARG A 11 10.09 27.16 -36.50
N ARG A 12 10.53 27.85 -37.57
CA ARG A 12 9.63 28.39 -38.60
C ARG A 12 8.77 27.29 -39.24
N LYS A 13 9.34 26.12 -39.54
CA LYS A 13 8.58 24.97 -40.07
C LYS A 13 7.59 24.42 -39.04
N LEU A 14 8.04 24.22 -37.80
CA LEU A 14 7.16 23.76 -36.71
C LEU A 14 6.06 24.77 -36.39
N GLN A 15 6.28 26.06 -36.63
CA GLN A 15 5.27 27.09 -36.41
C GLN A 15 4.15 27.07 -37.46
N VAL A 16 4.41 26.54 -38.66
CA VAL A 16 3.37 26.29 -39.67
C VAL A 16 2.43 25.16 -39.21
N GLU A 17 2.96 24.14 -38.56
CA GLU A 17 2.18 22.98 -38.11
C GLU A 17 1.54 23.18 -36.73
N PHE A 18 2.26 23.75 -35.76
CA PHE A 18 1.87 23.84 -34.35
C PHE A 18 1.49 25.25 -33.88
N GLY A 19 1.64 26.27 -34.74
CA GLY A 19 1.21 27.64 -34.45
C GLY A 19 1.84 28.23 -33.18
N LYS A 20 1.01 28.64 -32.22
CA LYS A 20 1.45 29.20 -30.93
C LYS A 20 2.09 28.18 -29.99
N ASN A 21 1.81 26.90 -30.19
CA ASN A 21 2.36 25.81 -29.37
C ASN A 21 3.71 25.30 -29.89
N ALA A 22 4.28 25.98 -30.90
CA ALA A 22 5.58 25.61 -31.43
C ALA A 22 6.67 25.76 -30.37
N PRO A 23 7.55 24.75 -30.21
CA PRO A 23 8.63 24.80 -29.22
C PRO A 23 9.59 25.95 -29.51
N THR A 24 10.16 26.50 -28.44
CA THR A 24 11.17 27.56 -28.51
C THR A 24 12.48 27.04 -29.11
N GLU A 25 13.27 27.94 -29.68
CA GLU A 25 14.56 27.62 -30.30
C GLU A 25 15.53 26.96 -29.30
N VAL A 26 15.45 27.36 -28.03
CA VAL A 26 16.22 26.77 -26.94
C VAL A 26 15.86 25.29 -26.75
N CYS A 27 14.56 24.96 -26.76
CA CYS A 27 14.10 23.58 -26.64
C CYS A 27 14.55 22.75 -27.84
N ILE A 28 14.38 23.27 -29.07
CA ILE A 28 14.80 22.60 -30.31
C ILE A 28 16.31 22.32 -30.30
N LYS A 29 17.12 23.29 -29.87
CA LYS A 29 18.57 23.12 -29.77
C LYS A 29 18.93 22.09 -28.69
N ALA A 30 18.32 22.18 -27.51
CA ALA A 30 18.56 21.23 -26.42
C ALA A 30 18.19 19.79 -26.79
N THR A 31 17.07 19.60 -27.51
CA THR A 31 16.66 18.30 -28.05
C THR A 31 17.66 17.78 -29.09
N PHE A 32 18.14 18.64 -29.99
CA PHE A 32 19.15 18.26 -30.98
C PHE A 32 20.48 17.87 -30.33
N ASP A 33 20.97 18.68 -29.38
CA ASP A 33 22.21 18.41 -28.65
C ASP A 33 22.09 17.10 -27.85
N ARG A 34 20.92 16.81 -27.28
CA ARG A 34 20.63 15.54 -26.59
C ARG A 34 20.66 14.35 -27.54
N PHE A 35 20.03 14.49 -28.71
CA PHE A 35 20.04 13.48 -29.75
C PHE A 35 21.46 13.20 -30.26
N CYS A 36 22.27 14.24 -30.49
CA CYS A 36 23.68 14.07 -30.88
C CYS A 36 24.53 13.39 -29.80
N ALA A 37 24.27 13.66 -28.52
CA ALA A 37 25.05 13.10 -27.42
C ALA A 37 24.66 11.65 -27.07
N THR A 38 23.37 11.30 -27.15
CA THR A 38 22.84 10.01 -26.63
C THR A 38 22.17 9.15 -27.69
N GLY A 39 21.92 9.67 -28.90
CA GLY A 39 21.13 9.00 -29.93
C GLY A 39 19.62 8.98 -29.67
N SER A 40 19.15 9.53 -28.53
CA SER A 40 17.74 9.56 -28.14
C SER A 40 17.22 10.99 -27.99
N ILE A 41 15.92 11.15 -28.27
CA ILE A 41 15.15 12.39 -28.05
C ILE A 41 14.49 12.38 -26.66
N GLU A 42 14.41 11.22 -26.02
CA GLU A 42 13.77 11.04 -24.71
C GLU A 42 14.37 11.96 -23.65
N ASP A 43 13.57 12.28 -22.64
CA ASP A 43 14.03 13.11 -21.55
C ASP A 43 15.06 12.36 -20.70
N ARG A 44 16.06 13.09 -20.23
CA ARG A 44 17.08 12.48 -19.39
C ARG A 44 16.46 12.04 -18.08
N GLU A 45 16.99 10.97 -17.50
CA GLU A 45 16.68 10.64 -16.12
C GLU A 45 17.06 11.84 -15.24
N HIS A 46 16.06 12.38 -14.57
CA HIS A 46 16.28 13.40 -13.56
C HIS A 46 16.53 12.65 -12.25
N PRO A 47 17.64 12.92 -11.54
CA PRO A 47 17.79 12.40 -10.19
C PRO A 47 16.62 12.95 -9.38
N GLY A 48 15.71 12.06 -8.98
CA GLY A 48 14.54 12.42 -8.20
C GLY A 48 14.94 13.07 -6.88
N THR A 49 13.97 13.71 -6.21
CA THR A 49 14.21 14.25 -4.87
C THR A 49 14.67 13.12 -3.94
N GLN A 50 15.84 13.30 -3.31
CA GLN A 50 16.36 12.33 -2.37
C GLN A 50 15.36 12.14 -1.21
N SER A 51 15.04 10.88 -0.91
CA SER A 51 14.17 10.57 0.21
C SER A 51 14.89 10.93 1.51
N LYS A 52 14.23 11.72 2.37
CA LYS A 52 14.71 12.02 3.73
C LYS A 52 14.54 10.84 4.71
N ILE A 53 14.04 9.70 4.23
CA ILE A 53 13.84 8.50 5.06
C ILE A 53 15.15 7.73 5.09
N THR A 54 15.79 7.70 6.25
CA THR A 54 16.96 6.87 6.55
C THR A 54 16.52 5.50 7.05
N GLU A 55 17.39 4.49 6.92
CA GLU A 55 17.16 3.14 7.46
C GLU A 55 16.95 3.17 8.98
N GLU A 56 17.72 3.98 9.70
CA GLU A 56 17.57 4.20 11.14
C GLU A 56 16.14 4.62 11.54
N LYS A 57 15.50 5.50 10.74
CA LYS A 57 14.12 5.93 10.98
C LYS A 57 13.09 4.87 10.63
N ILE A 58 13.41 3.95 9.72
CA ILE A 58 12.54 2.81 9.42
C ILE A 58 12.57 1.83 10.58
N ASP A 59 13.75 1.57 11.14
CA ASP A 59 13.92 0.66 12.27
C ASP A 59 13.28 1.23 13.55
N GLU A 60 13.45 2.52 13.83
CA GLU A 60 12.79 3.17 14.97
C GLU A 60 11.25 3.06 14.87
N VAL A 61 10.69 3.27 13.67
CA VAL A 61 9.24 3.10 13.45
C VAL A 61 8.82 1.63 13.60
N ARG A 62 9.65 0.68 13.18
CA ARG A 62 9.38 -0.75 13.34
C ARG A 62 9.33 -1.13 14.82
N ASP A 63 10.28 -0.67 15.62
CA ASP A 63 10.36 -0.98 17.05
C ASP A 63 9.13 -0.47 17.80
N VAL A 64 8.74 0.78 17.56
CA VAL A 64 7.52 1.37 18.17
C VAL A 64 6.26 0.56 17.83
N ILE A 65 6.15 0.06 16.60
CA ILE A 65 4.99 -0.74 16.17
C ILE A 65 5.03 -2.15 16.75
N GLN A 66 6.22 -2.72 16.95
CA GLN A 66 6.37 -4.04 17.55
C GLN A 66 6.00 -4.01 19.04
N ASP A 67 6.36 -2.94 19.74
CA ASP A 67 6.00 -2.74 21.14
C ASP A 67 4.51 -2.44 21.31
N GLU A 68 3.94 -1.58 20.47
CA GLU A 68 2.52 -1.20 20.51
C GLU A 68 1.83 -1.33 19.13
N PRO A 69 1.36 -2.54 18.75
CA PRO A 69 0.78 -2.78 17.43
C PRO A 69 -0.51 -2.02 17.13
N GLN A 70 -1.18 -1.53 18.18
CA GLN A 70 -2.43 -0.76 18.09
C GLN A 70 -2.20 0.75 17.95
N SER A 71 -0.94 1.18 17.89
CA SER A 71 -0.60 2.60 17.80
C SER A 71 -1.09 3.24 16.49
N SER A 72 -1.68 4.42 16.62
CA SER A 72 -2.09 5.21 15.46
C SER A 72 -0.87 5.80 14.74
N VAL A 73 -1.01 6.09 13.44
CA VAL A 73 0.03 6.77 12.65
C VAL A 73 0.53 8.05 13.33
N ARG A 74 -0.35 8.79 14.00
CA ARG A 74 0.00 10.02 14.72
C ARG A 74 0.82 9.73 15.98
N ALA A 75 0.45 8.69 16.73
CA ALA A 75 1.19 8.26 17.91
C ALA A 75 2.63 7.84 17.52
N VAL A 76 2.76 7.02 16.48
CA VAL A 76 4.07 6.62 15.92
C VAL A 76 4.88 7.83 15.44
N ALA A 77 4.23 8.76 14.74
CA ALA A 77 4.88 9.99 14.27
C ALA A 77 5.43 10.85 15.42
N THR A 78 4.66 10.97 16.50
CA THR A 78 5.09 11.68 17.72
C THR A 78 6.23 10.95 18.42
N ALA A 79 6.17 9.61 18.53
CA ALA A 79 7.22 8.81 19.16
C ALA A 79 8.55 8.94 18.42
N CYS A 80 8.55 8.82 17.08
CA CYS A 80 9.77 8.87 16.26
C CYS A 80 10.19 10.30 15.87
N SER A 81 9.47 11.33 16.33
CA SER A 81 9.68 12.75 15.99
C SER A 81 9.71 13.03 14.48
N ILE A 82 8.77 12.45 13.72
CA ILE A 82 8.65 12.61 12.26
C ILE A 82 7.28 13.14 11.86
N PRO A 83 7.14 13.73 10.65
CA PRO A 83 5.83 14.11 10.13
C PRO A 83 4.89 12.90 9.97
N PRO A 84 3.58 13.03 10.25
CA PRO A 84 2.62 11.93 10.10
C PRO A 84 2.55 11.35 8.69
N THR A 85 2.76 12.16 7.65
CA THR A 85 2.80 11.72 6.26
C THR A 85 4.01 10.83 5.98
N THR A 86 5.16 11.15 6.58
CA THR A 86 6.38 10.35 6.50
C THR A 86 6.23 9.05 7.26
N ALA A 87 5.68 9.08 8.48
CA ALA A 87 5.38 7.87 9.26
C ALA A 87 4.45 6.93 8.48
N HIS A 88 3.36 7.46 7.92
CA HIS A 88 2.44 6.68 7.09
C HIS A 88 3.14 6.06 5.88
N ARG A 89 4.00 6.82 5.19
CA ARG A 89 4.77 6.32 4.05
C ARG A 89 5.72 5.19 4.46
N ILE A 90 6.46 5.34 5.55
CA ILE A 90 7.33 4.30 6.12
C ILE A 90 6.51 3.03 6.39
N MET A 91 5.39 3.16 7.09
CA MET A 91 4.51 2.02 7.43
C MET A 91 3.98 1.30 6.17
N ARG A 92 3.60 2.03 5.12
CA ARG A 92 2.94 1.47 3.93
C ARG A 92 3.89 0.97 2.85
N GLU A 93 4.95 1.71 2.56
CA GLU A 93 5.86 1.44 1.44
C GLU A 93 7.10 0.66 1.85
N TYR A 94 7.60 0.88 3.07
CA TYR A 94 8.85 0.27 3.55
C TYR A 94 8.58 -0.94 4.46
N LEU A 95 7.68 -0.80 5.43
CA LEU A 95 7.29 -1.89 6.34
C LEU A 95 6.15 -2.76 5.80
N LEU A 96 5.52 -2.35 4.70
CA LEU A 96 4.43 -3.07 4.01
C LEU A 96 3.25 -3.45 4.92
N LEU A 97 3.01 -2.66 5.96
CA LEU A 97 1.97 -2.92 6.95
C LEU A 97 0.58 -2.71 6.34
N LYS A 98 -0.35 -3.57 6.77
CA LYS A 98 -1.77 -3.44 6.42
C LYS A 98 -2.51 -2.72 7.55
N PRO A 99 -3.53 -1.91 7.23
CA PRO A 99 -4.37 -1.30 8.24
C PRO A 99 -4.98 -2.38 9.15
N PHE A 100 -5.01 -2.11 10.45
CA PHE A 100 -5.67 -2.99 11.40
C PHE A 100 -7.15 -3.13 11.06
N LYS A 101 -7.64 -4.37 11.00
CA LYS A 101 -9.06 -4.66 10.83
C LYS A 101 -9.67 -4.89 12.21
N ILE A 102 -10.62 -4.05 12.60
CA ILE A 102 -11.38 -4.22 13.84
C ILE A 102 -12.13 -5.55 13.76
N GLN A 103 -11.84 -6.46 14.70
CA GLN A 103 -12.55 -7.72 14.85
C GLN A 103 -13.42 -7.63 16.10
N PHE A 104 -14.71 -7.90 15.93
CA PHE A 104 -15.61 -8.10 17.05
C PHE A 104 -15.57 -9.57 17.42
N VAL A 105 -14.97 -9.87 18.57
CA VAL A 105 -14.89 -11.21 19.14
C VAL A 105 -15.66 -11.24 20.46
N GLN A 106 -16.17 -12.41 20.81
CA GLN A 106 -16.75 -12.63 22.14
C GLN A 106 -15.63 -12.53 23.19
N GLN A 107 -15.88 -11.77 24.26
CA GLN A 107 -14.99 -11.75 25.42
C GLN A 107 -15.04 -13.12 26.11
N LEU A 108 -13.87 -13.69 26.37
CA LEU A 108 -13.70 -14.95 27.08
C LEU A 108 -13.22 -14.67 28.50
N TYR A 109 -13.71 -15.44 29.46
CA TYR A 109 -13.20 -15.46 30.83
C TYR A 109 -12.14 -16.57 30.99
N GLU A 110 -11.40 -16.55 32.09
CA GLU A 110 -10.31 -17.50 32.32
C GLU A 110 -10.77 -18.96 32.29
N GLU A 111 -11.98 -19.23 32.82
CA GLU A 111 -12.62 -20.54 32.77
C GLU A 111 -12.92 -21.00 31.33
N ASP A 112 -13.46 -20.11 30.49
CA ASP A 112 -13.78 -20.41 29.09
C ASP A 112 -12.53 -20.81 28.29
N LEU A 113 -11.38 -20.21 28.60
CA LEU A 113 -10.13 -20.50 27.89
C LEU A 113 -9.74 -21.97 28.05
N GLN A 114 -9.76 -22.45 29.30
CA GLN A 114 -9.37 -23.82 29.60
C GLN A 114 -10.40 -24.82 29.09
N ASP A 115 -11.69 -24.56 29.33
CA ASP A 115 -12.79 -25.41 28.88
C ASP A 115 -12.78 -25.60 27.36
N ARG A 116 -12.53 -24.53 26.60
CA ARG A 116 -12.43 -24.61 25.14
C ARG A 116 -11.24 -25.44 24.69
N VAL A 117 -10.07 -25.28 25.33
CA VAL A 117 -8.88 -26.08 25.00
C VAL A 117 -9.14 -27.56 25.27
N ASP A 118 -9.73 -27.90 26.41
CA ASP A 118 -9.98 -29.28 26.77
C ASP A 118 -11.07 -29.91 25.90
N ARG A 119 -12.12 -29.15 25.57
CA ARG A 119 -13.12 -29.58 24.59
C ARG A 119 -12.50 -29.86 23.22
N CYS A 120 -11.59 -29.00 22.74
CA CYS A 120 -10.86 -29.23 21.50
C CYS A 120 -9.99 -30.49 21.56
N LYS A 121 -9.26 -30.72 22.66
CA LYS A 121 -8.46 -31.95 22.84
C LYS A 121 -9.32 -33.21 22.80
N THR A 122 -10.54 -33.17 23.35
CA THR A 122 -11.48 -34.29 23.27
C THR A 122 -12.06 -34.47 21.86
N LEU A 123 -12.42 -33.38 21.18
CA LEU A 123 -13.07 -33.43 19.86
C LEU A 123 -12.10 -33.75 18.71
N MET A 124 -10.85 -33.28 18.78
CA MET A 124 -9.84 -33.51 17.73
C MET A 124 -9.65 -34.98 17.32
N PRO A 125 -9.47 -35.95 18.24
CA PRO A 125 -9.35 -37.35 17.86
C PRO A 125 -10.67 -37.92 17.32
N MET A 126 -11.82 -37.48 17.84
CA MET A 126 -13.13 -37.91 17.34
C MET A 126 -13.34 -37.44 15.89
N LEU A 127 -12.84 -36.27 15.54
CA LEU A 127 -12.87 -35.76 14.18
C LEU A 127 -11.87 -36.43 13.24
N GLN A 128 -10.93 -37.27 13.72
CA GLN A 128 -10.08 -38.09 12.85
C GLN A 128 -10.77 -39.39 12.43
N ASP A 129 -11.82 -39.80 13.14
CA ASP A 129 -12.64 -40.95 12.79
C ASP A 129 -13.56 -40.62 11.61
N LYS A 130 -13.36 -41.33 10.48
CA LYS A 130 -14.15 -41.16 9.26
C LYS A 130 -15.64 -41.42 9.48
N THR A 131 -16.00 -42.35 10.36
CA THR A 131 -17.40 -42.66 10.64
C THR A 131 -18.09 -41.48 11.33
N ILE A 132 -17.38 -40.77 12.20
CA ILE A 132 -17.91 -39.56 12.85
C ILE A 132 -17.99 -38.41 11.84
N GLN A 133 -16.98 -38.22 10.98
CA GLN A 133 -17.01 -37.20 9.93
C GLN A 133 -18.20 -37.36 8.98
N GLU A 134 -18.50 -38.60 8.57
CA GLU A 134 -19.58 -38.90 7.63
C GLU A 134 -20.98 -38.79 8.25
N ASN A 135 -21.08 -38.81 9.59
CA ASN A 135 -22.36 -38.82 10.31
C ASN A 135 -22.59 -37.60 11.22
N ILE A 136 -21.67 -36.63 11.25
CA ILE A 136 -21.87 -35.38 12.00
C ILE A 136 -22.88 -34.50 11.27
N PHE A 137 -23.89 -34.06 12.00
CA PHE A 137 -24.80 -33.00 11.60
C PHE A 137 -24.74 -31.86 12.61
N LEU A 138 -24.41 -30.66 12.13
CA LEU A 138 -24.40 -29.43 12.93
C LEU A 138 -25.56 -28.55 12.48
N PHE A 139 -26.28 -28.01 13.45
CA PHE A 139 -27.37 -27.08 13.24
C PHE A 139 -27.16 -25.86 14.13
N ASP A 140 -27.51 -24.69 13.61
CA ASP A 140 -27.48 -23.42 14.35
C ASP A 140 -28.67 -22.57 13.88
N GLU A 141 -29.13 -21.67 14.73
CA GLU A 141 -30.23 -20.76 14.44
C GLU A 141 -29.69 -19.36 14.10
N ALA A 142 -30.15 -18.81 12.98
CA ALA A 142 -29.79 -17.46 12.57
C ALA A 142 -31.03 -16.57 12.50
N THR A 143 -31.03 -15.48 13.27
CA THR A 143 -32.06 -14.45 13.17
C THR A 143 -31.79 -13.51 11.99
N PHE A 144 -32.82 -13.28 11.16
CA PHE A 144 -32.79 -12.34 10.04
C PHE A 144 -33.81 -11.22 10.24
N TYR A 145 -33.42 -10.00 9.89
CA TYR A 145 -34.30 -8.84 9.94
C TYR A 145 -34.90 -8.56 8.55
N LEU A 146 -36.22 -8.47 8.46
CA LEU A 146 -36.96 -8.24 7.20
C LEU A 146 -36.69 -6.87 6.55
N HIS A 147 -36.18 -5.90 7.30
CA HIS A 147 -36.00 -4.51 6.86
C HIS A 147 -34.59 -4.19 6.35
N GLY A 148 -33.71 -5.20 6.17
CA GLY A 148 -32.44 -5.02 5.46
C GLY A 148 -31.29 -4.37 6.26
N LEU A 149 -31.37 -4.30 7.60
CA LEU A 149 -30.20 -3.89 8.38
C LEU A 149 -29.04 -4.87 8.16
N VAL A 150 -27.95 -4.36 7.58
CA VAL A 150 -26.72 -5.12 7.34
C VAL A 150 -26.11 -5.53 8.68
N LYS A 151 -25.91 -6.83 8.90
CA LYS A 151 -25.16 -7.34 10.05
C LYS A 151 -23.77 -6.68 10.06
N LYS A 152 -23.43 -5.94 11.11
CA LYS A 152 -22.09 -5.32 11.31
C LYS A 152 -20.94 -6.33 11.18
N HIS A 153 -21.20 -7.59 11.51
CA HIS A 153 -20.27 -8.72 11.38
C HIS A 153 -19.96 -9.11 9.91
N ASN A 154 -20.79 -8.67 8.95
CA ASN A 154 -20.62 -8.90 7.52
C ASN A 154 -20.05 -7.68 6.77
N VAL A 155 -19.73 -6.59 7.47
CA VAL A 155 -19.11 -5.41 6.85
C VAL A 155 -17.63 -5.71 6.61
N ARG A 156 -17.31 -6.16 5.40
CA ARG A 156 -15.94 -6.34 4.91
C ARG A 156 -15.61 -5.20 3.95
N TYR A 157 -14.52 -4.48 4.23
CA TYR A 157 -13.83 -3.62 3.26
C TYR A 157 -12.99 -4.48 2.31
#